data_AF-A0A2W4J2C0-F1
#
_entry.id   AF-A0A2W4J2C0-F1
#
_cell.length_a   1.000
_cell.length_b   1.000
_cell.length_c   1.000
_cell.angle_alpha   90.00
_cell.angle_beta   90.00
_cell.angle_gamma   90.00
#
_symmetry.space_group_name_H-M   'P 1'
#
loop_
_entity.id
_entity.type
_entity.pdbx_description
1 polymer ?
#
loop_
_entity_poly.entity_id
_entity_poly.type
_entity_poly.pdbx_seq_one_letter_code
_entity_poly.pdbx_strand_id
1 'polypeptide(L)'
;MSYDVAPSVEGTVHPTGEAHRASDVPEPAASGLRADSAASRNGAVDQNGTPGSGSTGAAQVDVAKDAARSAAAGGPGTASPRSPEPASSGFGLVSAPTGRRVRARLARFNAPWQTPQVSEVLEPLIAMHKASHPKADVRLIQRAFDTAARLHSGQYRKSGDPYITHPLAVATILANLGMDTTTLVAALLHDTIEDTDYTLDQMRAEFGAEVALLVDGVTKLDKVKLGDAAKAETIRKMVVAMAKDPRVLVIKLADRLHNMRTLMFLPREKQEQKARETLEILAPLAHRLGMNTIKWELEDLAFSTLYPKRFEEIHRLVTEHQPQRDKLLRQVTQKVQQDSKGP
;
A
#
# COMPACT_ATOMS: atom_id res chain seq x y z
N MET A 1 82.78 -13.08 24.67
CA MET A 1 82.77 -11.91 23.75
C MET A 1 82.09 -10.77 24.48
N SER A 2 82.50 -9.53 24.23
CA SER A 2 82.35 -8.39 25.15
C SER A 2 81.20 -7.43 24.78
N TYR A 3 81.10 -6.28 25.48
CA TYR A 3 80.11 -5.20 25.37
C TYR A 3 78.74 -5.56 25.98
N ASP A 4 78.27 -5.05 27.13
CA ASP A 4 78.76 -4.01 28.08
C ASP A 4 78.51 -2.52 27.71
N VAL A 5 78.02 -1.73 28.70
CA VAL A 5 77.79 -0.23 28.73
C VAL A 5 76.74 0.34 27.73
N ALA A 6 75.79 1.25 28.04
CA ALA A 6 75.19 1.81 29.28
C ALA A 6 73.86 2.59 28.95
N PRO A 7 73.04 3.02 29.96
CA PRO A 7 71.82 3.84 29.79
C PRO A 7 71.99 5.35 30.18
N SER A 8 70.88 6.12 30.16
CA SER A 8 70.74 7.61 30.30
C SER A 8 70.68 8.33 28.93
N VAL A 9 70.04 9.50 28.72
CA VAL A 9 69.79 10.69 29.59
C VAL A 9 68.34 11.22 29.46
N GLU A 10 67.93 12.09 30.40
CA GLU A 10 66.63 12.78 30.52
C GLU A 10 66.40 13.91 29.48
N GLY A 11 65.18 14.47 29.42
CA GLY A 11 64.85 15.62 28.56
C GLY A 11 63.44 16.19 28.76
N THR A 12 63.21 16.98 29.82
CA THR A 12 61.91 17.60 30.14
C THR A 12 61.80 19.03 29.64
N VAL A 13 60.72 19.38 28.89
CA VAL A 13 60.40 20.77 28.52
C VAL A 13 58.89 21.07 28.57
N HIS A 14 58.53 22.13 29.30
CA HIS A 14 57.24 22.86 29.25
C HIS A 14 57.57 24.37 29.01
N PRO A 15 56.62 25.33 28.97
CA PRO A 15 55.67 25.52 27.88
C PRO A 15 55.59 26.98 27.36
N THR A 16 55.26 27.16 26.08
CA THR A 16 54.80 28.44 25.47
C THR A 16 53.77 28.11 24.39
N GLY A 17 52.90 29.00 23.92
CA GLY A 17 52.63 30.41 24.25
C GLY A 17 52.03 31.10 23.02
N GLU A 18 51.08 32.04 23.21
CA GLU A 18 50.35 32.79 22.15
C GLU A 18 49.40 31.91 21.28
N ALA A 19 48.10 32.16 21.08
CA ALA A 19 47.20 33.31 21.22
C ALA A 19 47.21 34.34 20.07
N HIS A 20 46.42 34.07 19.02
CA HIS A 20 46.01 35.06 18.01
C HIS A 20 44.53 35.45 18.15
N ARG A 21 44.20 36.66 17.68
CA ARG A 21 42.92 37.38 17.92
C ARG A 21 42.40 38.03 16.61
N ALA A 22 41.20 38.65 16.68
CA ALA A 22 40.47 39.36 15.62
C ALA A 22 39.79 38.46 14.56
N SER A 23 38.59 38.76 14.03
CA SER A 23 37.61 39.86 14.27
C SER A 23 36.18 39.34 13.97
N ASP A 24 35.08 39.74 14.63
CA ASP A 24 34.38 41.05 14.58
C ASP A 24 33.99 41.42 13.11
N VAL A 25 32.76 41.74 12.66
CA VAL A 25 31.53 42.43 13.17
C VAL A 25 30.33 42.12 12.20
N PRO A 26 28.99 42.40 12.37
CA PRO A 26 28.03 42.42 13.51
C PRO A 26 26.72 41.59 13.28
N GLU A 27 25.77 41.65 14.23
CA GLU A 27 24.31 41.48 13.99
C GLU A 27 23.61 42.78 13.51
N PRO A 28 22.42 42.70 12.87
CA PRO A 28 21.48 43.81 12.78
C PRO A 28 20.35 43.71 13.83
N ALA A 29 20.26 44.68 14.75
CA ALA A 29 19.19 44.77 15.75
C ALA A 29 17.86 45.32 15.17
N ALA A 30 16.76 45.05 15.87
CA ALA A 30 15.43 45.52 15.48
C ALA A 30 15.21 47.02 15.73
N SER A 31 14.42 47.66 14.86
CA SER A 31 13.72 48.92 15.16
C SER A 31 12.34 48.90 14.49
N GLY A 32 11.41 49.75 14.98
CA GLY A 32 10.06 49.80 14.43
C GLY A 32 9.31 51.08 14.78
N LEU A 33 8.43 51.49 13.88
CA LEU A 33 7.44 52.57 13.99
C LEU A 33 6.19 52.08 13.24
N ARG A 34 5.01 52.03 13.88
CA ARG A 34 3.99 53.10 13.82
C ARG A 34 3.81 53.62 12.39
N ALA A 35 2.87 53.09 11.58
CA ALA A 35 1.40 53.19 11.69
C ALA A 35 0.85 54.55 11.26
N ASP A 36 0.01 54.55 10.22
CA ASP A 36 -1.02 55.57 10.01
C ASP A 36 -2.24 54.95 9.27
N SER A 37 -3.28 55.75 9.02
CA SER A 37 -4.67 55.30 8.92
C SER A 37 -5.49 55.90 7.75
N ALA A 38 -6.81 55.65 7.77
CA ALA A 38 -7.85 56.00 6.78
C ALA A 38 -7.82 55.19 5.45
N ALA A 39 -8.91 54.72 4.81
CA ALA A 39 -10.39 54.80 4.91
C ALA A 39 -11.03 55.42 3.65
N SER A 40 -12.33 55.15 3.46
CA SER A 40 -13.21 55.61 2.35
C SER A 40 -12.99 54.98 0.96
N ARG A 41 -14.02 54.85 0.10
CA ARG A 41 -15.49 54.67 0.27
C ARG A 41 -16.14 54.45 -1.12
N ASN A 42 -17.22 53.66 -1.18
CA ASN A 42 -18.23 53.61 -2.27
C ASN A 42 -17.70 53.13 -3.65
N GLY A 43 -18.54 52.68 -4.60
CA GLY A 43 -19.98 52.37 -4.55
C GLY A 43 -20.57 52.08 -5.95
N ALA A 44 -21.89 51.79 -6.01
CA ALA A 44 -22.73 51.49 -7.19
C ALA A 44 -22.47 50.11 -7.87
N VAL A 45 -23.45 49.26 -8.20
CA VAL A 45 -24.74 49.44 -8.95
C VAL A 45 -24.42 49.74 -10.43
N ASP A 46 -24.81 48.88 -11.39
CA ASP A 46 -26.19 48.83 -11.92
C ASP A 46 -26.71 47.47 -12.46
N GLN A 47 -27.96 47.45 -12.97
CA GLN A 47 -28.72 46.27 -13.41
C GLN A 47 -29.17 46.28 -14.89
N ASN A 48 -29.74 45.15 -15.34
CA ASN A 48 -30.62 44.94 -16.52
C ASN A 48 -30.03 44.97 -17.95
N GLY A 49 -30.59 44.16 -18.86
CA GLY A 49 -30.32 44.25 -20.31
C GLY A 49 -30.53 42.98 -21.18
N THR A 50 -31.77 42.58 -21.44
CA THR A 50 -32.16 41.57 -22.46
C THR A 50 -33.48 42.00 -23.15
N PRO A 51 -33.90 41.46 -24.32
CA PRO A 51 -33.22 40.60 -25.32
C PRO A 51 -33.43 41.03 -26.81
N GLY A 52 -32.92 40.23 -27.78
CA GLY A 52 -33.32 40.24 -29.22
C GLY A 52 -32.23 40.71 -30.22
N SER A 53 -32.29 40.45 -31.54
CA SER A 53 -33.13 39.56 -32.37
C SER A 53 -32.55 39.38 -33.81
N GLY A 54 -32.94 38.34 -34.56
CA GLY A 54 -32.56 38.05 -35.97
C GLY A 54 -31.45 36.99 -36.14
N SER A 55 -31.62 35.83 -36.80
CA SER A 55 -31.90 35.52 -38.23
C SER A 55 -30.73 35.89 -39.16
N THR A 56 -30.19 35.05 -40.06
CA THR A 56 -30.73 33.91 -40.86
C THR A 56 -29.72 32.73 -40.92
N GLY A 57 -29.91 31.59 -41.60
CA GLY A 57 -30.98 31.04 -42.47
C GLY A 57 -30.79 29.51 -42.68
N ALA A 58 -31.70 28.83 -43.39
CA ALA A 58 -31.79 27.35 -43.41
C ALA A 58 -31.44 26.69 -44.78
N ALA A 59 -31.17 25.37 -44.76
CA ALA A 59 -31.03 24.52 -45.95
C ALA A 59 -31.58 23.09 -45.68
N GLN A 60 -32.18 22.46 -46.70
CA GLN A 60 -32.99 21.22 -46.62
C GLN A 60 -33.18 20.60 -48.03
N VAL A 61 -33.75 19.40 -48.24
CA VAL A 61 -34.36 18.46 -47.28
C VAL A 61 -33.43 17.26 -46.95
N ASP A 62 -33.47 16.03 -47.49
CA ASP A 62 -34.41 15.34 -48.39
C ASP A 62 -34.43 13.82 -48.13
N VAL A 63 -35.55 13.14 -48.44
CA VAL A 63 -35.85 11.74 -48.07
C VAL A 63 -36.75 11.05 -49.10
N ALA A 64 -36.31 9.89 -49.60
CA ALA A 64 -37.13 8.92 -50.35
C ALA A 64 -36.71 7.49 -49.96
N LYS A 65 -37.63 6.63 -49.50
CA LYS A 65 -38.26 5.50 -50.25
C LYS A 65 -37.29 4.36 -50.62
N ASP A 66 -37.63 3.07 -50.50
CA ASP A 66 -38.94 2.42 -50.73
C ASP A 66 -39.25 1.23 -49.78
N ALA A 67 -40.42 0.60 -49.92
CA ALA A 67 -40.81 -0.58 -49.14
C ALA A 67 -41.70 -1.62 -49.89
N ALA A 68 -41.51 -2.89 -49.50
CA ALA A 68 -42.45 -4.03 -49.55
C ALA A 68 -42.88 -4.67 -50.91
N ARG A 69 -42.51 -5.95 -51.07
CA ARG A 69 -43.20 -7.11 -51.72
C ARG A 69 -42.29 -8.35 -51.54
N SER A 70 -42.74 -9.60 -51.40
CA SER A 70 -44.08 -10.20 -51.26
C SER A 70 -43.99 -11.47 -50.37
N ALA A 71 -45.12 -12.12 -50.04
CA ALA A 71 -45.23 -13.19 -49.04
C ALA A 71 -45.24 -14.64 -49.59
N ALA A 72 -45.07 -15.62 -48.70
CA ALA A 72 -45.37 -17.04 -48.89
C ALA A 72 -45.87 -17.68 -47.57
N ALA A 73 -46.61 -18.81 -47.65
CA ALA A 73 -47.20 -19.56 -46.54
C ALA A 73 -46.17 -20.46 -45.80
N GLY A 74 -46.43 -21.08 -44.64
CA GLY A 74 -47.59 -21.07 -43.73
C GLY A 74 -47.79 -22.44 -43.03
N GLY A 75 -48.44 -22.48 -41.86
CA GLY A 75 -48.76 -23.73 -41.11
C GLY A 75 -48.16 -23.80 -39.68
N PRO A 76 -48.89 -24.27 -38.64
CA PRO A 76 -48.45 -24.24 -37.24
C PRO A 76 -48.05 -25.61 -36.63
N GLY A 77 -47.32 -25.59 -35.51
CA GLY A 77 -46.94 -26.81 -34.76
C GLY A 77 -46.66 -26.60 -33.25
N THR A 78 -47.45 -27.31 -32.44
CA THR A 78 -47.30 -27.73 -31.03
C THR A 78 -45.89 -28.11 -30.53
N ALA A 79 -45.56 -28.22 -29.23
CA ALA A 79 -46.14 -27.79 -27.94
C ALA A 79 -45.17 -28.22 -26.79
N SER A 80 -45.34 -27.74 -25.56
CA SER A 80 -44.52 -28.15 -24.38
C SER A 80 -45.12 -29.30 -23.57
N PRO A 81 -44.27 -30.14 -22.96
CA PRO A 81 -44.41 -30.56 -21.55
C PRO A 81 -43.13 -30.18 -20.75
N ARG A 82 -43.14 -29.73 -19.50
CA ARG A 82 -43.83 -30.14 -18.25
C ARG A 82 -43.39 -31.50 -17.67
N SER A 83 -42.71 -31.42 -16.52
CA SER A 83 -42.31 -32.53 -15.64
C SER A 83 -43.48 -33.07 -14.80
N PRO A 84 -43.34 -34.29 -14.26
CA PRO A 84 -43.96 -34.69 -12.99
C PRO A 84 -42.92 -35.18 -11.96
N GLU A 85 -43.33 -35.24 -10.68
CA GLU A 85 -42.59 -35.81 -9.54
C GLU A 85 -43.35 -37.05 -8.97
N PRO A 86 -43.05 -37.67 -7.79
CA PRO A 86 -42.84 -39.12 -7.72
C PRO A 86 -43.95 -39.92 -7.00
N ALA A 87 -43.81 -41.26 -7.00
CA ALA A 87 -44.68 -42.20 -6.28
C ALA A 87 -43.85 -43.29 -5.55
N SER A 88 -44.47 -44.02 -4.59
CA SER A 88 -43.76 -44.82 -3.57
C SER A 88 -44.36 -46.21 -3.30
N SER A 89 -43.50 -47.18 -2.93
CA SER A 89 -43.73 -48.50 -2.26
C SER A 89 -42.52 -49.43 -2.50
N GLY A 90 -42.24 -50.52 -1.75
CA GLY A 90 -42.80 -51.03 -0.48
C GLY A 90 -42.38 -52.50 -0.23
N PHE A 91 -42.09 -52.88 1.04
CA PHE A 91 -41.64 -54.23 1.51
C PHE A 91 -40.23 -54.69 1.02
N GLY A 92 -39.47 -55.57 1.71
CA GLY A 92 -39.69 -56.26 3.00
C GLY A 92 -38.36 -56.78 3.63
N LEU A 93 -38.41 -57.33 4.84
CA LEU A 93 -37.24 -57.70 5.69
C LEU A 93 -36.80 -59.17 5.55
N VAL A 94 -35.52 -59.48 5.89
CA VAL A 94 -35.11 -60.39 7.00
C VAL A 94 -33.58 -60.63 7.03
N SER A 95 -33.07 -60.93 8.24
CA SER A 95 -31.74 -61.49 8.59
C SER A 95 -30.50 -60.59 8.60
N ALA A 96 -29.72 -60.78 9.67
CA ALA A 96 -28.36 -60.29 9.88
C ALA A 96 -27.57 -61.34 10.68
N PRO A 97 -26.24 -61.41 10.52
CA PRO A 97 -25.41 -61.63 11.70
C PRO A 97 -24.16 -60.74 11.77
N THR A 98 -23.80 -60.37 13.01
CA THR A 98 -22.44 -60.14 13.54
C THR A 98 -21.38 -59.49 12.61
N GLY A 99 -21.12 -58.19 12.78
CA GLY A 99 -19.99 -57.51 12.13
C GLY A 99 -19.56 -56.19 12.80
N ARG A 100 -18.68 -56.26 13.81
CA ARG A 100 -18.21 -55.12 14.63
C ARG A 100 -17.21 -54.20 13.89
N ARG A 101 -17.50 -53.78 12.65
CA ARG A 101 -16.56 -53.01 11.79
C ARG A 101 -17.14 -51.96 10.82
N VAL A 102 -18.43 -51.62 10.87
CA VAL A 102 -19.05 -50.63 9.94
C VAL A 102 -19.80 -49.48 10.67
N ARG A 103 -19.14 -48.80 11.62
CA ARG A 103 -19.68 -47.56 12.25
C ARG A 103 -18.83 -46.30 11.98
N ALA A 104 -17.92 -46.36 11.02
CA ALA A 104 -17.02 -45.24 10.63
C ALA A 104 -17.31 -44.64 9.23
N ARG A 105 -18.30 -45.17 8.49
CA ARG A 105 -18.67 -44.67 7.15
C ARG A 105 -20.06 -43.99 7.05
N LEU A 106 -20.86 -43.99 8.12
CA LEU A 106 -22.17 -43.32 8.15
C LEU A 106 -22.17 -41.97 8.91
N ALA A 107 -20.98 -41.37 9.11
CA ALA A 107 -20.79 -40.05 9.73
C ALA A 107 -20.28 -39.00 8.72
N ARG A 108 -20.62 -39.15 7.43
CA ARG A 108 -20.17 -38.29 6.32
C ARG A 108 -21.28 -37.92 5.31
N PHE A 109 -22.55 -38.00 5.71
CA PHE A 109 -23.68 -37.69 4.82
C PHE A 109 -24.66 -36.61 5.35
N ASN A 110 -24.67 -36.31 6.66
CA ASN A 110 -25.45 -35.20 7.23
C ASN A 110 -24.52 -34.19 7.93
N ALA A 111 -23.62 -33.57 7.16
CA ALA A 111 -22.77 -32.46 7.61
C ALA A 111 -22.96 -31.26 6.66
N PRO A 112 -23.96 -30.40 6.87
CA PRO A 112 -24.29 -29.32 5.95
C PRO A 112 -23.29 -28.15 6.05
N TRP A 113 -22.29 -28.20 5.18
CA TRP A 113 -21.50 -27.06 4.68
C TRP A 113 -20.58 -26.30 5.67
N GLN A 114 -19.66 -25.52 5.08
CA GLN A 114 -18.77 -24.55 5.73
C GLN A 114 -17.74 -25.08 6.75
N THR A 115 -16.80 -25.90 6.27
CA THR A 115 -15.40 -25.44 6.39
C THR A 115 -15.23 -24.31 5.37
N PRO A 116 -14.86 -23.08 5.78
CA PRO A 116 -14.43 -22.08 4.81
C PRO A 116 -13.20 -22.63 4.10
N GLN A 117 -13.32 -22.88 2.79
CA GLN A 117 -12.15 -23.13 1.97
C GLN A 117 -11.42 -21.80 1.89
N VAL A 118 -10.33 -21.69 2.64
CA VAL A 118 -9.42 -20.56 2.51
C VAL A 118 -8.90 -20.58 1.08
N SER A 119 -8.90 -19.43 0.40
CA SER A 119 -8.31 -19.36 -0.94
C SER A 119 -6.84 -19.77 -0.83
N GLU A 120 -6.36 -20.71 -1.65
CA GLU A 120 -4.98 -21.22 -1.59
C GLU A 120 -3.95 -20.08 -1.62
N VAL A 121 -4.26 -19.02 -2.37
CA VAL A 121 -3.51 -17.76 -2.51
C VAL A 121 -3.36 -16.99 -1.18
N LEU A 122 -4.29 -17.18 -0.23
CA LEU A 122 -4.34 -16.51 1.08
C LEU A 122 -3.69 -17.33 2.20
N GLU A 123 -3.43 -18.62 2.01
CA GLU A 123 -2.78 -19.47 3.02
C GLU A 123 -1.42 -18.93 3.52
N PRO A 124 -0.50 -18.41 2.66
CA PRO A 124 0.77 -17.86 3.13
C PRO A 124 0.59 -16.63 4.03
N LEU A 125 -0.37 -15.75 3.69
CA LEU A 125 -0.71 -14.58 4.51
C LEU A 125 -1.25 -15.00 5.88
N ILE A 126 -2.15 -15.99 5.91
CA ILE A 126 -2.79 -16.47 7.13
C ILE A 126 -1.80 -17.23 8.02
N ALA A 127 -0.91 -18.04 7.45
CA ALA A 127 0.14 -18.74 8.18
C ALA A 127 1.10 -17.76 8.85
N MET A 128 1.54 -16.74 8.12
CA MET A 128 2.42 -15.69 8.62
C MET A 128 1.74 -14.83 9.69
N HIS A 129 0.51 -14.36 9.45
CA HIS A 129 -0.24 -13.56 10.43
C HIS A 129 -0.47 -14.34 11.73
N LYS A 130 -0.74 -15.65 11.66
CA LYS A 130 -0.89 -16.51 12.85
C LYS A 130 0.40 -16.69 13.65
N ALA A 131 1.58 -16.53 13.05
CA ALA A 131 2.84 -16.61 13.78
C ALA A 131 2.98 -15.45 14.78
N SER A 132 2.55 -14.24 14.38
CA SER A 132 2.49 -13.07 15.27
C SER A 132 1.20 -13.03 16.11
N HIS A 133 0.08 -13.48 15.54
CA HIS A 133 -1.26 -13.40 16.14
C HIS A 133 -1.99 -14.75 16.18
N PRO A 134 -1.63 -15.68 17.09
CA PRO A 134 -2.25 -17.01 17.17
C PRO A 134 -3.77 -17.03 17.40
N LYS A 135 -4.35 -15.91 17.87
CA LYS A 135 -5.78 -15.72 18.14
C LYS A 135 -6.53 -14.91 17.06
N ALA A 136 -5.89 -14.57 15.94
CA ALA A 136 -6.50 -13.76 14.88
C ALA A 136 -7.72 -14.45 14.24
N ASP A 137 -8.79 -13.69 13.99
CA ASP A 137 -9.92 -14.19 13.20
C ASP A 137 -9.58 -14.19 11.69
N VAL A 138 -9.20 -15.38 11.22
CA VAL A 138 -8.97 -15.69 9.81
C VAL A 138 -10.20 -15.40 8.94
N ARG A 139 -11.43 -15.56 9.48
CA ARG A 139 -12.66 -15.41 8.72
C ARG A 139 -12.88 -13.97 8.28
N LEU A 140 -12.48 -13.00 9.09
CA LEU A 140 -12.55 -11.58 8.74
C LEU A 140 -11.57 -11.25 7.59
N ILE A 141 -10.35 -11.81 7.61
CA ILE A 141 -9.36 -11.65 6.54
C ILE A 141 -9.86 -12.29 5.23
N GLN A 142 -10.39 -13.51 5.28
CA GLN A 142 -10.96 -14.18 4.10
C GLN A 142 -12.14 -13.37 3.53
N ARG A 143 -13.09 -12.92 4.37
CA ARG A 143 -14.20 -12.05 3.93
C ARG A 143 -13.74 -10.75 3.27
N ALA A 144 -12.66 -10.14 3.79
CA ALA A 144 -12.09 -8.92 3.22
C ALA A 144 -11.45 -9.19 1.85
N PHE A 145 -10.70 -10.29 1.72
CA PHE A 145 -10.15 -10.75 0.45
C PHE A 145 -11.26 -11.07 -0.57
N ASP A 146 -12.31 -11.81 -0.18
CA ASP A 146 -13.43 -12.17 -1.05
C ASP A 146 -14.19 -10.93 -1.55
N THR A 147 -14.38 -9.93 -0.67
CA THR A 147 -15.00 -8.66 -1.02
C THR A 147 -14.11 -7.84 -1.96
N ALA A 148 -12.81 -7.72 -1.68
CA ALA A 148 -11.87 -7.03 -2.57
C ALA A 148 -11.78 -7.71 -3.95
N ALA A 149 -11.68 -9.04 -3.99
CA ALA A 149 -11.61 -9.82 -5.22
C ALA A 149 -12.89 -9.69 -6.07
N ARG A 150 -14.06 -9.61 -5.42
CA ARG A 150 -15.36 -9.36 -6.07
C ARG A 150 -15.47 -7.92 -6.59
N LEU A 151 -15.07 -6.93 -5.80
CA LEU A 151 -15.18 -5.50 -6.15
C LEU A 151 -14.21 -5.11 -7.28
N HIS A 152 -12.97 -5.60 -7.24
CA HIS A 152 -11.98 -5.42 -8.31
C HIS A 152 -12.07 -6.49 -9.41
N SER A 153 -13.18 -7.22 -9.53
CA SER A 153 -13.36 -8.26 -10.54
C SER A 153 -13.33 -7.66 -11.95
N GLY A 154 -12.51 -8.23 -12.84
CA GLY A 154 -12.27 -7.69 -14.18
C GLY A 154 -11.36 -6.46 -14.25
N GLN A 155 -10.84 -5.97 -13.11
CA GLN A 155 -9.79 -4.94 -13.08
C GLN A 155 -8.39 -5.57 -13.14
N TYR A 156 -7.48 -4.92 -13.87
CA TYR A 156 -6.12 -5.40 -14.11
C TYR A 156 -5.07 -4.31 -13.82
N ARG A 157 -3.92 -4.71 -13.27
CA ARG A 157 -2.72 -3.87 -13.11
C ARG A 157 -2.08 -3.60 -14.46
N LYS A 158 -1.18 -2.62 -14.53
CA LYS A 158 -0.42 -2.27 -15.76
C LYS A 158 0.58 -3.34 -16.22
N SER A 159 0.85 -4.33 -15.37
CA SER A 159 1.58 -5.55 -15.72
C SER A 159 0.74 -6.59 -16.47
N GLY A 160 -0.59 -6.47 -16.43
CA GLY A 160 -1.54 -7.47 -16.91
C GLY A 160 -2.12 -8.38 -15.81
N ASP A 161 -1.59 -8.30 -14.57
CA ASP A 161 -2.07 -9.12 -13.45
C ASP A 161 -3.45 -8.67 -12.94
N PRO A 162 -4.30 -9.58 -12.40
CA PRO A 162 -5.54 -9.20 -11.72
C PRO A 162 -5.31 -8.22 -10.57
N TYR A 163 -6.15 -7.19 -10.41
CA TYR A 163 -5.88 -6.10 -9.47
C TYR A 163 -5.71 -6.54 -8.00
N ILE A 164 -6.44 -7.58 -7.58
CA ILE A 164 -6.38 -8.19 -6.24
C ILE A 164 -4.97 -8.60 -5.78
N THR A 165 -4.02 -8.79 -6.71
CA THR A 165 -2.61 -9.05 -6.41
C THR A 165 -1.95 -7.92 -5.59
N HIS A 166 -2.35 -6.65 -5.82
CA HIS A 166 -1.79 -5.50 -5.10
C HIS A 166 -2.27 -5.42 -3.63
N PRO A 167 -3.59 -5.37 -3.32
CA PRO A 167 -4.05 -5.37 -1.93
C PRO A 167 -3.56 -6.58 -1.13
N LEU A 168 -3.48 -7.77 -1.76
CA LEU A 168 -2.90 -8.97 -1.14
C LEU A 168 -1.41 -8.77 -0.79
N ALA A 169 -0.61 -8.21 -1.70
CA ALA A 169 0.80 -7.96 -1.45
C ALA A 169 1.03 -6.88 -0.39
N VAL A 170 0.18 -5.85 -0.33
CA VAL A 170 0.22 -4.82 0.74
C VAL A 170 -0.13 -5.44 2.10
N ALA A 171 -1.19 -6.27 2.18
CA ALA A 171 -1.50 -7.03 3.39
C ALA A 171 -0.37 -7.99 3.79
N THR A 172 0.33 -8.60 2.82
CA THR A 172 1.48 -9.47 3.03
C THR A 172 2.70 -8.73 3.60
N ILE A 173 2.95 -7.48 3.15
CA ILE A 173 3.96 -6.60 3.76
C ILE A 173 3.58 -6.29 5.21
N LEU A 174 2.32 -5.96 5.48
CA LEU A 174 1.86 -5.61 6.83
C LEU A 174 1.88 -6.82 7.79
N ALA A 175 1.60 -8.02 7.30
CA ALA A 175 1.74 -9.26 8.07
C ALA A 175 3.21 -9.57 8.44
N ASN A 176 4.17 -9.31 7.54
CA ASN A 176 5.61 -9.43 7.85
C ASN A 176 6.06 -8.48 8.98
N LEU A 177 5.40 -7.33 9.12
CA LEU A 177 5.68 -6.34 10.18
C LEU A 177 5.00 -6.70 11.51
N GLY A 178 4.19 -7.76 11.56
CA GLY A 178 3.40 -8.12 12.74
C GLY A 178 2.25 -7.16 13.01
N MET A 179 1.62 -6.59 11.98
CA MET A 179 0.43 -5.74 12.13
C MET A 179 -0.83 -6.55 12.49
N ASP A 180 -1.79 -5.89 13.13
CA ASP A 180 -3.02 -6.50 13.62
C ASP A 180 -4.03 -6.87 12.51
N THR A 181 -5.00 -7.73 12.84
CA THR A 181 -6.04 -8.19 11.91
C THR A 181 -6.84 -7.05 11.29
N THR A 182 -7.14 -5.97 12.03
CA THR A 182 -7.90 -4.83 11.51
C THR A 182 -7.07 -4.05 10.48
N THR A 183 -5.76 -3.87 10.71
CA THR A 183 -4.82 -3.32 9.71
C THR A 183 -4.78 -4.15 8.43
N LEU A 184 -4.66 -5.49 8.55
CA LEU A 184 -4.63 -6.38 7.38
C LEU A 184 -5.94 -6.31 6.57
N VAL A 185 -7.08 -6.25 7.26
CA VAL A 185 -8.41 -6.11 6.63
C VAL A 185 -8.56 -4.75 5.94
N ALA A 186 -8.14 -3.65 6.57
CA ALA A 186 -8.13 -2.33 5.94
C ALA A 186 -7.19 -2.28 4.73
N ALA A 187 -6.05 -2.97 4.78
CA ALA A 187 -5.11 -3.05 3.65
C ALA A 187 -5.63 -3.89 2.47
N LEU A 188 -6.38 -4.96 2.71
CA LEU A 188 -7.08 -5.70 1.65
C LEU A 188 -8.16 -4.85 0.97
N LEU A 189 -8.69 -3.83 1.66
CA LEU A 189 -9.81 -3.00 1.20
C LEU A 189 -9.42 -1.56 0.79
N HIS A 190 -8.14 -1.16 0.87
CA HIS A 190 -7.75 0.26 0.83
C HIS A 190 -8.15 1.00 -0.47
N ASP A 191 -8.00 0.36 -1.63
CA ASP A 191 -8.36 0.94 -2.93
C ASP A 191 -9.86 0.83 -3.26
N THR A 192 -10.64 0.02 -2.51
CA THR A 192 -12.03 -0.32 -2.88
C THR A 192 -12.97 0.89 -2.93
N ILE A 193 -12.67 1.96 -2.17
CA ILE A 193 -13.48 3.19 -2.10
C ILE A 193 -13.04 4.22 -3.16
N GLU A 194 -11.91 4.00 -3.85
CA GLU A 194 -11.46 4.88 -4.94
C GLU A 194 -11.77 4.29 -6.32
N ASP A 195 -11.57 2.98 -6.51
CA ASP A 195 -11.68 2.30 -7.81
C ASP A 195 -13.03 1.60 -8.03
N THR A 196 -13.97 1.63 -7.07
CA THR A 196 -15.27 0.91 -7.15
C THR A 196 -16.41 1.66 -6.45
N ASP A 197 -17.67 1.28 -6.72
CA ASP A 197 -18.88 1.87 -6.12
C ASP A 197 -19.07 1.58 -4.59
N TYR A 198 -18.04 1.07 -3.91
CA TYR A 198 -18.13 0.64 -2.51
C TYR A 198 -18.01 1.80 -1.52
N THR A 199 -19.00 1.94 -0.64
CA THR A 199 -19.13 3.11 0.24
C THR A 199 -18.58 2.86 1.65
N LEU A 200 -18.15 3.95 2.31
CA LEU A 200 -17.70 3.93 3.72
C LEU A 200 -18.75 3.37 4.69
N ASP A 201 -20.04 3.56 4.41
CA ASP A 201 -21.12 3.07 5.28
C ASP A 201 -21.42 1.58 5.06
N GLN A 202 -21.27 1.05 3.83
CA GLN A 202 -21.23 -0.40 3.60
C GLN A 202 -20.03 -1.03 4.30
N MET A 203 -18.83 -0.45 4.16
CA MET A 203 -17.63 -0.93 4.84
C MET A 203 -17.79 -0.92 6.37
N ARG A 204 -18.37 0.15 6.93
CA ARG A 204 -18.68 0.27 8.36
C ARG A 204 -19.68 -0.80 8.82
N ALA A 205 -20.66 -1.17 8.00
CA ALA A 205 -21.64 -2.21 8.31
C ALA A 205 -21.05 -3.64 8.19
N GLU A 206 -20.20 -3.91 7.20
CA GLU A 206 -19.65 -5.25 6.94
C GLU A 206 -18.41 -5.59 7.77
N PHE A 207 -17.54 -4.61 8.03
CA PHE A 207 -16.21 -4.76 8.65
C PHE A 207 -15.99 -3.90 9.89
N GLY A 208 -16.94 -3.03 10.24
CA GLY A 208 -16.90 -2.21 11.45
C GLY A 208 -16.29 -0.82 11.26
N ALA A 209 -16.54 0.06 12.24
CA ALA A 209 -16.15 1.47 12.17
C ALA A 209 -14.62 1.71 12.20
N GLU A 210 -13.84 0.78 12.76
CA GLU A 210 -12.38 0.87 12.84
C GLU A 210 -11.73 0.67 11.45
N VAL A 211 -12.13 -0.37 10.71
CA VAL A 211 -11.70 -0.61 9.32
C VAL A 211 -12.08 0.58 8.43
N ALA A 212 -13.32 1.06 8.53
CA ALA A 212 -13.79 2.20 7.76
C ALA A 212 -13.01 3.50 8.09
N LEU A 213 -12.57 3.70 9.34
CA LEU A 213 -11.73 4.83 9.72
C LEU A 213 -10.30 4.72 9.13
N LEU A 214 -9.72 3.52 9.11
CA LEU A 214 -8.41 3.29 8.53
C LEU A 214 -8.40 3.54 7.02
N VAL A 215 -9.39 2.99 6.28
CA VAL A 215 -9.50 3.19 4.83
C VAL A 215 -9.83 4.65 4.50
N ASP A 216 -10.77 5.29 5.19
CA ASP A 216 -11.04 6.73 5.06
C ASP A 216 -9.78 7.57 5.25
N GLY A 217 -8.91 7.19 6.19
CA GLY A 217 -7.60 7.81 6.40
C GLY A 217 -6.66 7.67 5.20
N VAL A 218 -6.53 6.46 4.63
CA VAL A 218 -5.64 6.19 3.49
C VAL A 218 -6.15 6.91 2.23
N THR A 219 -7.43 6.72 1.89
CA THR A 219 -8.15 7.44 0.81
C THR A 219 -7.99 8.96 0.90
N LYS A 220 -7.96 9.53 2.11
CA LYS A 220 -7.75 10.98 2.30
C LYS A 220 -6.29 11.42 2.17
N LEU A 221 -5.32 10.54 2.38
CA LEU A 221 -3.91 10.84 2.12
C LEU A 221 -3.61 10.90 0.62
N ASP A 222 -4.11 9.94 -0.17
CA ASP A 222 -3.89 9.85 -1.61
C ASP A 222 -4.39 11.08 -2.38
N LYS A 223 -5.49 11.67 -1.91
CA LYS A 223 -6.09 12.88 -2.49
C LYS A 223 -5.31 14.16 -2.16
N VAL A 224 -4.29 14.12 -1.30
CA VAL A 224 -3.37 15.24 -1.03
C VAL A 224 -2.27 15.28 -2.09
N LYS A 225 -2.46 16.09 -3.14
CA LYS A 225 -1.47 16.27 -4.21
C LYS A 225 -0.10 16.72 -3.65
N LEU A 226 0.88 15.82 -3.72
CA LEU A 226 2.26 16.05 -3.27
C LEU A 226 3.04 16.86 -4.30
N GLY A 227 2.71 18.15 -4.44
CA GLY A 227 3.39 19.11 -5.33
C GLY A 227 4.41 20.00 -4.60
N ASP A 228 5.41 20.50 -5.33
CA ASP A 228 6.56 21.20 -4.74
C ASP A 228 6.21 22.45 -3.91
N ALA A 229 5.20 23.21 -4.33
CA ALA A 229 4.73 24.39 -3.59
C ALA A 229 3.98 24.05 -2.28
N ALA A 230 3.61 22.78 -2.07
CA ALA A 230 2.71 22.36 -1.00
C ALA A 230 3.39 21.56 0.13
N LYS A 231 4.72 21.38 0.14
CA LYS A 231 5.42 20.45 1.06
C LYS A 231 5.03 20.64 2.54
N ALA A 232 4.90 21.89 3.02
CA ALA A 232 4.46 22.18 4.38
C ALA A 232 2.97 21.84 4.65
N GLU A 233 2.09 22.04 3.66
CA GLU A 233 0.66 21.72 3.78
C GLU A 233 0.42 20.21 3.69
N THR A 234 1.11 19.53 2.78
CA THR A 234 1.11 18.07 2.66
C THR A 234 1.59 17.42 3.95
N ILE A 235 2.73 17.85 4.50
CA ILE A 235 3.21 17.35 5.81
C ILE A 235 2.18 17.64 6.92
N ARG A 236 1.55 18.83 6.94
CA ARG A 236 0.50 19.15 7.93
C ARG A 236 -0.73 18.25 7.77
N LYS A 237 -1.19 17.97 6.55
CA LYS A 237 -2.31 17.05 6.27
C LYS A 237 -1.97 15.60 6.65
N MET A 238 -0.74 15.14 6.37
CA MET A 238 -0.26 13.83 6.80
C MET A 238 -0.23 13.72 8.33
N VAL A 239 0.28 14.73 9.04
CA VAL A 239 0.24 14.79 10.52
C VAL A 239 -1.20 14.77 11.05
N VAL A 240 -2.14 15.48 10.42
CA VAL A 240 -3.56 15.46 10.83
C VAL A 240 -4.24 14.10 10.59
N ALA A 241 -3.84 13.35 9.56
CA ALA A 241 -4.29 11.96 9.37
C ALA A 241 -3.68 11.02 10.42
N MET A 242 -2.36 11.09 10.63
CA MET A 242 -1.64 10.32 11.67
C MET A 242 -2.18 10.56 13.08
N ALA A 243 -2.65 11.79 13.37
CA ALA A 243 -3.18 12.18 14.68
C ALA A 243 -4.49 11.47 15.06
N LYS A 244 -5.16 10.77 14.13
CA LYS A 244 -6.30 9.89 14.43
C LYS A 244 -5.85 8.46 14.69
N ASP A 245 -5.01 7.91 13.81
CA ASP A 245 -4.46 6.57 13.94
C ASP A 245 -3.14 6.44 13.15
N PRO A 246 -2.01 6.04 13.78
CA PRO A 246 -0.74 5.86 13.07
C PRO A 246 -0.76 4.72 12.05
N ARG A 247 -1.66 3.72 12.19
CA ARG A 247 -1.77 2.57 11.28
C ARG A 247 -2.11 2.99 9.85
N VAL A 248 -2.80 4.12 9.68
CA VAL A 248 -3.09 4.74 8.37
C VAL A 248 -1.80 5.00 7.58
N LEU A 249 -0.77 5.58 8.21
CA LEU A 249 0.51 5.83 7.56
C LEU A 249 1.29 4.53 7.33
N VAL A 250 1.20 3.56 8.23
CA VAL A 250 1.82 2.23 8.07
C VAL A 250 1.26 1.49 6.85
N ILE A 251 -0.07 1.51 6.65
CA ILE A 251 -0.71 0.99 5.43
C ILE A 251 -0.21 1.75 4.20
N LYS A 252 -0.14 3.09 4.25
CA LYS A 252 0.30 3.88 3.09
C LYS A 252 1.77 3.67 2.71
N LEU A 253 2.63 3.40 3.69
CA LEU A 253 4.03 3.02 3.45
C LEU A 253 4.15 1.62 2.82
N ALA A 254 3.30 0.67 3.22
CA ALA A 254 3.24 -0.66 2.62
C ALA A 254 2.70 -0.65 1.17
N ASP A 255 1.65 0.14 0.89
CA ASP A 255 1.21 0.46 -0.47
C ASP A 255 2.37 1.01 -1.30
N ARG A 256 3.03 2.07 -0.82
CA ARG A 256 4.12 2.68 -1.59
C ARG A 256 5.24 1.69 -1.85
N LEU A 257 5.58 0.84 -0.88
CA LEU A 257 6.63 -0.16 -1.04
C LEU A 257 6.28 -1.16 -2.17
N HIS A 258 5.06 -1.69 -2.20
CA HIS A 258 4.63 -2.53 -3.33
C HIS A 258 4.65 -1.76 -4.65
N ASN A 259 4.10 -0.55 -4.68
CA ASN A 259 4.05 0.29 -5.88
C ASN A 259 5.45 0.70 -6.39
N MET A 260 6.47 0.78 -5.52
CA MET A 260 7.87 0.99 -5.90
C MET A 260 8.52 -0.31 -6.40
N ARG A 261 8.21 -1.47 -5.81
CA ARG A 261 8.64 -2.79 -6.35
C ARG A 261 8.09 -3.06 -7.75
N THR A 262 6.85 -2.62 -8.05
CA THR A 262 6.22 -2.79 -9.37
C THR A 262 6.35 -1.57 -10.29
N LEU A 263 7.30 -0.65 -10.03
CA LEU A 263 7.33 0.66 -10.71
C LEU A 263 7.66 0.59 -12.20
N MET A 264 8.35 -0.47 -12.64
CA MET A 264 8.79 -0.68 -14.03
C MET A 264 7.66 -0.67 -15.08
N PHE A 265 6.42 -0.99 -14.68
CA PHE A 265 5.24 -1.01 -15.57
C PHE A 265 4.61 0.39 -15.79
N LEU A 266 5.23 1.47 -15.31
CA LEU A 266 4.79 2.84 -15.55
C LEU A 266 5.71 3.57 -16.56
N PRO A 267 5.19 4.54 -17.34
CA PRO A 267 6.03 5.43 -18.15
C PRO A 267 7.06 6.18 -17.30
N ARG A 268 8.26 6.39 -17.85
CA ARG A 268 9.44 6.91 -17.14
C ARG A 268 9.19 8.15 -16.29
N GLU A 269 8.45 9.13 -16.81
CA GLU A 269 8.03 10.34 -16.09
C GLU A 269 7.31 10.02 -14.76
N LYS A 270 6.38 9.05 -14.78
CA LYS A 270 5.61 8.63 -13.60
C LYS A 270 6.42 7.74 -12.66
N GLN A 271 7.45 7.04 -13.16
CA GLN A 271 8.44 6.38 -12.31
C GLN A 271 9.22 7.43 -11.51
N GLU A 272 9.79 8.43 -12.18
CA GLU A 272 10.57 9.48 -11.52
C GLU A 272 9.74 10.33 -10.56
N GLN A 273 8.49 10.67 -10.93
CA GLN A 273 7.57 11.37 -10.03
C GLN A 273 7.33 10.59 -8.72
N LYS A 274 6.94 9.31 -8.82
CA LYS A 274 6.71 8.46 -7.64
C LYS A 274 7.99 8.22 -6.84
N ALA A 275 9.16 8.16 -7.48
CA ALA A 275 10.44 8.00 -6.80
C ALA A 275 10.87 9.26 -6.02
N ARG A 276 10.72 10.46 -6.59
CA ARG A 276 10.99 11.74 -5.88
C ARG A 276 10.06 11.89 -4.67
N GLU A 277 8.76 11.68 -4.87
CA GLU A 277 7.75 11.67 -3.81
C GLU A 277 8.12 10.69 -2.67
N THR A 278 8.60 9.49 -3.03
CA THR A 278 9.03 8.47 -2.08
C THR A 278 10.24 8.92 -1.27
N LEU A 279 11.28 9.43 -1.93
CA LEU A 279 12.53 9.82 -1.28
C LEU A 279 12.40 11.11 -0.44
N GLU A 280 11.65 12.09 -0.91
CA GLU A 280 11.52 13.39 -0.23
C GLU A 280 10.51 13.39 0.93
N ILE A 281 9.52 12.49 0.92
CA ILE A 281 8.38 12.55 1.86
C ILE A 281 8.18 11.22 2.58
N LEU A 282 8.06 10.10 1.87
CA LEU A 282 7.65 8.83 2.48
C LEU A 282 8.79 8.10 3.22
N ALA A 283 10.03 8.13 2.71
CA ALA A 283 11.19 7.60 3.44
C ALA A 283 11.50 8.39 4.74
N PRO A 284 11.49 9.74 4.76
CA PRO A 284 11.56 10.51 6.00
C PRO A 284 10.45 10.22 7.01
N LEU A 285 9.25 9.85 6.54
CA LEU A 285 8.14 9.43 7.41
C LEU A 285 8.32 8.01 7.95
N ALA A 286 8.80 7.06 7.14
CA ALA A 286 9.17 5.72 7.60
C ALA A 286 10.26 5.78 8.69
N HIS A 287 11.26 6.66 8.52
CA HIS A 287 12.28 6.93 9.54
C HIS A 287 11.68 7.47 10.85
N ARG A 288 10.73 8.42 10.78
CA ARG A 288 10.03 8.96 11.97
C ARG A 288 9.18 7.93 12.71
N LEU A 289 8.73 6.87 12.03
CA LEU A 289 8.06 5.72 12.65
C LEU A 289 9.03 4.61 13.09
N GLY A 290 10.34 4.79 12.93
CA GLY A 290 11.34 3.76 13.23
C GLY A 290 11.36 2.57 12.25
N MET A 291 10.64 2.65 11.14
CA MET A 291 10.45 1.58 10.15
C MET A 291 11.64 1.43 9.20
N ASN A 292 12.84 1.23 9.76
CA ASN A 292 14.11 1.28 9.01
C ASN A 292 14.18 0.32 7.83
N THR A 293 13.62 -0.90 7.92
CA THR A 293 13.57 -1.85 6.81
C THR A 293 12.83 -1.30 5.59
N ILE A 294 11.65 -0.70 5.80
CA ILE A 294 10.88 -0.06 4.73
C ILE A 294 11.60 1.21 4.25
N LYS A 295 12.16 2.01 5.17
CA LYS A 295 12.90 3.23 4.84
C LYS A 295 14.01 2.93 3.83
N TRP A 296 14.89 1.97 4.13
CA TRP A 296 16.01 1.62 3.26
C TRP A 296 15.54 1.06 1.91
N GLU A 297 14.56 0.18 1.89
CA GLU A 297 14.06 -0.39 0.63
C GLU A 297 13.36 0.67 -0.25
N LEU A 298 12.63 1.62 0.35
CA LEU A 298 12.08 2.78 -0.36
C LEU A 298 13.17 3.72 -0.89
N GLU A 299 14.26 3.94 -0.13
CA GLU A 299 15.40 4.75 -0.55
C GLU A 299 16.15 4.09 -1.72
N ASP A 300 16.44 2.80 -1.66
CA ASP A 300 17.13 2.05 -2.72
C ASP A 300 16.28 1.96 -4.00
N LEU A 301 14.97 1.67 -3.89
CA LEU A 301 14.06 1.64 -5.05
C LEU A 301 13.86 3.02 -5.68
N ALA A 302 13.85 4.09 -4.87
CA ALA A 302 13.78 5.46 -5.40
C ALA A 302 15.11 5.89 -6.05
N PHE A 303 16.25 5.59 -5.42
CA PHE A 303 17.57 5.97 -5.93
C PHE A 303 17.93 5.23 -7.21
N SER A 304 17.69 3.90 -7.28
CA SER A 304 17.86 3.11 -8.50
C SER A 304 16.97 3.60 -9.65
N THR A 305 15.73 4.00 -9.35
CA THR A 305 14.84 4.62 -10.34
C THR A 305 15.40 5.96 -10.84
N LEU A 306 15.82 6.86 -9.95
CA LEU A 306 16.23 8.22 -10.31
C LEU A 306 17.63 8.32 -10.92
N TYR A 307 18.58 7.51 -10.45
CA TYR A 307 20.00 7.60 -10.80
C TYR A 307 20.59 6.23 -11.20
N PRO A 308 20.01 5.51 -12.19
CA PRO A 308 20.34 4.11 -12.47
C PRO A 308 21.85 3.87 -12.69
N LYS A 309 22.54 4.73 -13.46
CA LYS A 309 23.99 4.63 -13.67
C LYS A 309 24.82 4.70 -12.38
N ARG A 310 24.41 5.54 -11.41
CA ARG A 310 25.09 5.65 -10.11
C ARG A 310 24.75 4.47 -9.21
N PHE A 311 23.54 3.93 -9.31
CA PHE A 311 23.14 2.71 -8.60
C PHE A 311 23.91 1.49 -9.11
N GLU A 312 24.07 1.33 -10.42
CA GLU A 312 24.91 0.30 -11.04
C GLU A 312 26.38 0.39 -10.58
N GLU A 313 26.95 1.60 -10.59
CA GLU A 313 28.31 1.88 -10.11
C GLU A 313 28.50 1.53 -8.62
N ILE A 314 27.59 2.00 -7.75
CA ILE A 314 27.63 1.71 -6.31
C ILE A 314 27.42 0.21 -6.04
N HIS A 315 26.44 -0.43 -6.70
CA HIS A 315 26.18 -1.86 -6.55
C HIS A 315 27.40 -2.68 -6.96
N ARG A 316 28.07 -2.31 -8.07
CA ARG A 316 29.30 -2.96 -8.50
C ARG A 316 30.41 -2.85 -7.45
N LEU A 317 30.71 -1.64 -6.97
CA LEU A 317 31.74 -1.40 -5.95
C LEU A 317 31.45 -2.15 -4.64
N VAL A 318 30.20 -2.16 -4.19
CA VAL A 318 29.76 -2.93 -3.01
C VAL A 318 29.97 -4.44 -3.22
N THR A 319 29.65 -4.95 -4.40
CA THR A 319 29.83 -6.38 -4.76
C THR A 319 31.30 -6.76 -4.83
N GLU A 320 32.15 -5.94 -5.46
CA GLU A 320 33.59 -6.18 -5.58
C GLU A 320 34.29 -6.24 -4.20
N HIS A 321 33.86 -5.42 -3.24
CA HIS A 321 34.39 -5.43 -1.87
C HIS A 321 33.68 -6.39 -0.91
N GLN A 322 32.54 -6.99 -1.28
CA GLN A 322 31.78 -7.87 -0.39
C GLN A 322 32.60 -9.05 0.16
N PRO A 323 33.40 -9.81 -0.62
CA PRO A 323 34.17 -10.94 -0.08
C PRO A 323 35.20 -10.53 0.99
N GLN A 324 35.73 -9.31 0.90
CA GLN A 324 36.67 -8.74 1.87
C GLN A 324 35.93 -8.39 3.17
N ARG A 325 34.77 -7.72 3.06
CA ARG A 325 33.90 -7.41 4.20
C ARG A 325 33.42 -8.67 4.91
N ASP A 326 32.95 -9.68 4.17
CA ASP A 326 32.45 -10.92 4.74
C ASP A 326 33.54 -11.76 5.42
N LYS A 327 34.81 -11.63 4.97
CA LYS A 327 35.96 -12.24 5.65
C LYS A 327 36.27 -11.53 6.97
N LEU A 328 36.32 -10.19 6.95
CA LEU A 328 36.57 -9.37 8.13
C LEU A 328 35.47 -9.54 9.18
N LEU A 329 34.20 -9.50 8.77
CA LEU A 329 33.05 -9.72 9.65
C LEU A 329 33.08 -11.11 10.29
N ARG A 330 33.43 -12.16 9.54
CA ARG A 330 33.61 -13.50 10.13
C ARG A 330 34.72 -13.55 11.17
N GLN A 331 35.86 -12.89 10.93
CA GLN A 331 36.95 -12.79 11.90
C GLN A 331 36.55 -12.04 13.17
N VAL A 332 35.88 -10.88 13.02
CA VAL A 332 35.40 -10.07 14.17
C VAL A 332 34.33 -10.83 14.96
N THR A 333 33.33 -11.42 14.29
CA THR A 333 32.28 -12.23 14.96
C THR A 333 32.88 -13.43 15.69
N GLN A 334 33.84 -14.14 15.08
CA GLN A 334 34.52 -15.27 15.73
C GLN A 334 35.31 -14.82 16.96
N LYS A 335 36.01 -13.67 16.89
CA LYS A 335 36.74 -13.11 18.04
C LYS A 335 35.79 -12.70 19.16
N VAL A 336 34.71 -11.98 18.86
CA VAL A 336 33.68 -11.62 19.85
C VAL A 336 32.99 -12.87 20.44
N GLN A 337 32.77 -13.93 19.65
CA GLN A 337 32.22 -15.21 20.15
C GLN A 337 33.19 -16.03 21.00
N GLN A 338 34.51 -15.78 20.90
CA GLN A 338 35.50 -16.33 21.83
C GLN A 338 35.51 -15.52 23.13
N ASP A 339 35.55 -14.19 23.01
CA ASP A 339 35.66 -13.29 24.17
C ASP A 339 34.37 -13.26 25.02
N SER A 340 33.19 -13.45 24.40
CA SER A 340 31.91 -13.65 25.10
C SER A 340 31.68 -15.09 25.61
N LYS A 341 32.63 -16.00 25.36
CA LYS A 341 32.71 -17.33 25.98
C LYS A 341 33.90 -17.40 26.95
N GLY A 342 34.09 -16.31 27.70
CA GLY A 342 34.96 -16.27 28.87
C GLY A 342 34.64 -17.36 29.90
N PRO A 343 35.61 -17.70 30.76
CA PRO A 343 35.75 -19.01 31.40
C PRO A 343 34.64 -19.38 32.42
#